data_AF-A0A4U8TGN9-F1
#
_entry.id   AF-A0A4U8TGN9-F1
#
_cell.length_a   1.000
_cell.length_b   1.000
_cell.length_c   1.000
_cell.angle_alpha   90.00
_cell.angle_beta   90.00
_cell.angle_gamma   90.00
#
_symmetry.space_group_name_H-M   'P 1'
#
loop_
_entity.id
_entity.type
_entity.pdbx_description
1 polymer ?
#
loop_
_entity_poly.entity_id
_entity_poly.type
_entity_poly.pdbx_seq_one_letter_code
_entity_poly.pdbx_strand_id
1 'polypeptide(L)'
;MKIPLYSQLKLKLESKGIDSITSGQIAWFMCSVGLCIVPIIFLYFDKDKDQYAILWGMFLIFALNLVYFKNIFPLLTVVGYYYLILTFSQLASAIIIVYPLIIAVITILSKHFRFLTTFVIGVVFLEASLKLFYLLGGFYK
;
A
#
# COMPACT_ATOMS: atom_id res chain seq x y z
N MET A 1 18.23 15.61 -2.69
CA MET A 1 17.52 16.23 -1.54
C MET A 1 17.36 15.16 -0.46
N LYS A 2 17.98 15.31 0.72
CA LYS A 2 17.85 14.34 1.83
C LYS A 2 16.62 14.73 2.64
N ILE A 3 15.53 13.98 2.54
CA ILE A 3 14.42 14.11 3.49
C ILE A 3 14.97 13.65 4.85
N PRO A 4 15.02 14.52 5.88
CA PRO A 4 15.72 14.23 7.14
C PRO A 4 15.21 12.93 7.78
N LEU A 5 13.88 12.77 7.82
CA LEU A 5 13.20 11.60 8.39
C LEU A 5 13.58 10.31 7.64
N TYR A 6 13.57 10.33 6.30
CA TYR A 6 13.95 9.19 5.46
C TYR A 6 15.39 8.74 5.75
N SER A 7 16.33 9.70 5.75
CA SER A 7 17.75 9.38 5.95
C SER A 7 18.03 8.84 7.36
N GLN A 8 17.36 9.36 8.38
CA GLN A 8 17.51 8.87 9.76
C GLN A 8 16.88 7.49 9.94
N LEU A 9 15.69 7.24 9.37
CA LEU A 9 15.04 5.94 9.46
C LEU A 9 15.83 4.85 8.73
N LYS A 10 16.32 5.17 7.51
CA LYS A 10 17.16 4.25 6.73
C LYS A 10 18.41 3.84 7.50
N LEU A 11 19.18 4.81 8.02
CA LEU A 11 20.40 4.53 8.78
C LEU A 11 20.12 3.70 10.05
N LYS A 12 19.00 3.94 10.72
CA LYS A 12 18.60 3.18 11.92
C LYS A 12 18.16 1.74 11.61
N LEU A 13 17.66 1.49 10.41
CA LEU A 13 17.32 0.14 9.93
C LEU A 13 18.59 -0.60 9.46
N GLU A 14 19.50 0.10 8.78
CA GLU A 14 20.82 -0.44 8.41
C GLU A 14 21.64 -0.80 9.64
N SER A 15 21.61 0.03 10.71
CA SER A 15 22.29 -0.27 11.98
C SER A 15 21.70 -1.49 12.71
N LYS A 16 20.50 -1.95 12.33
CA LYS A 16 19.87 -3.17 12.84
C LYS A 16 20.16 -4.41 11.97
N GLY A 17 21.03 -4.28 10.98
CA GLY A 17 21.41 -5.37 10.07
C GLY A 17 20.47 -5.59 8.90
N ILE A 18 19.54 -4.65 8.63
CA ILE A 18 18.69 -4.71 7.44
C ILE A 18 19.50 -4.19 6.26
N ASP A 19 19.45 -4.88 5.13
CA ASP A 19 20.18 -4.48 3.93
C ASP A 19 19.77 -3.08 3.44
N SER A 20 20.69 -2.40 2.74
CA SER A 20 20.51 -1.00 2.34
C SER A 20 19.30 -0.75 1.43
N ILE A 21 18.87 -1.78 0.70
CA ILE A 21 17.73 -1.71 -0.21
C ILE A 21 16.44 -1.80 0.60
N THR A 22 16.29 -2.85 1.41
CA THR A 22 15.10 -3.06 2.25
C THR A 22 14.91 -1.94 3.27
N SER A 23 15.99 -1.49 3.91
CA SER A 23 15.96 -0.35 4.84
C SER A 23 15.51 0.95 4.14
N GLY A 24 16.00 1.20 2.92
CA GLY A 24 15.55 2.31 2.09
C GLY A 24 14.07 2.22 1.71
N GLN A 25 13.54 1.02 1.48
CA GLN A 25 12.13 0.83 1.17
C GLN A 25 11.22 1.04 2.38
N ILE A 26 11.59 0.48 3.53
CA ILE A 26 10.84 0.69 4.77
C ILE A 26 10.86 2.17 5.16
N ALA A 27 12.02 2.83 5.06
CA ALA A 27 12.14 4.27 5.31
C ALA A 27 11.26 5.10 4.36
N TRP A 28 11.22 4.75 3.08
CA TRP A 28 10.37 5.43 2.10
C TRP A 28 8.89 5.24 2.41
N PHE A 29 8.48 3.99 2.63
CA PHE A 29 7.10 3.65 2.95
C PHE A 29 6.62 4.34 4.23
N MET A 30 7.42 4.30 5.31
CA MET A 30 7.11 4.98 6.56
C MET A 30 7.04 6.49 6.43
N CYS A 31 7.91 7.10 5.61
CA CYS A 31 7.82 8.54 5.34
C CYS A 31 6.56 8.89 4.54
N SER A 32 6.21 8.11 3.52
CA SER A 32 5.01 8.32 2.71
C SER A 32 3.73 8.13 3.53
N VAL A 33 3.69 7.13 4.40
CA VAL A 33 2.57 6.88 5.32
C VAL A 33 2.48 7.99 6.35
N GLY A 34 3.58 8.37 7.00
CA GLY A 34 3.60 9.43 8.01
C GLY A 34 3.20 10.80 7.48
N LEU A 35 3.65 11.17 6.28
CA LEU A 35 3.25 12.43 5.62
C LEU A 35 1.76 12.50 5.29
N CYS A 36 1.10 11.35 5.09
CA CYS A 36 -0.30 11.32 4.67
C CYS A 36 -1.26 11.04 5.84
N ILE A 37 -0.80 10.36 6.90
CA ILE A 37 -1.58 10.17 8.14
C ILE A 37 -1.87 11.52 8.80
N VAL A 38 -0.92 12.46 8.81
CA VAL A 38 -1.12 13.77 9.48
C VAL A 38 -2.27 14.58 8.85
N PRO A 39 -2.34 14.76 7.51
CA PRO A 39 -3.51 15.35 6.85
C PRO A 39 -4.80 14.56 7.09
N ILE A 40 -4.76 13.23 7.01
CA ILE A 40 -5.95 12.37 7.22
C ILE A 40 -6.51 12.53 8.64
N ILE A 41 -5.64 12.56 9.65
CA ILE A 41 -6.05 12.80 11.05
C ILE A 41 -6.62 14.22 11.20
N PHE A 42 -5.98 15.22 10.60
CA PHE A 42 -6.44 16.61 10.67
C PHE A 42 -7.83 16.78 10.02
N LEU A 43 -8.07 16.11 8.89
CA LEU A 43 -9.35 16.09 8.17
C LEU A 43 -10.40 15.21 8.87
N TYR A 44 -10.00 14.16 9.59
CA TYR A 44 -10.90 13.31 10.37
C TYR A 44 -11.48 14.01 11.60
N PHE A 45 -10.73 14.96 12.17
CA PHE A 45 -11.18 15.79 13.30
C PHE A 45 -11.90 17.07 12.88
N ASP A 46 -11.96 17.37 11.58
CA ASP A 46 -12.79 18.46 11.08
C ASP A 46 -14.26 18.04 11.09
N LYS A 47 -15.14 18.95 11.52
CA LYS A 47 -16.56 18.64 11.85
C LYS A 47 -17.38 18.26 10.61
N ASP A 48 -16.92 18.69 9.44
CA ASP A 48 -17.47 18.29 8.16
C ASP A 48 -16.69 17.09 7.65
N LYS A 49 -17.31 15.90 7.79
CA LYS A 49 -16.81 14.59 7.39
C LYS A 49 -16.45 14.55 5.91
N ASP A 50 -15.32 15.13 5.52
CA ASP A 50 -14.92 15.21 4.12
C ASP A 50 -14.23 13.90 3.72
N GLN A 51 -15.06 12.85 3.61
CA GLN A 51 -14.68 11.48 3.26
C GLN A 51 -13.81 11.44 2.00
N TYR A 52 -14.04 12.38 1.07
CA TYR A 52 -13.27 12.56 -0.15
C TYR A 52 -11.83 13.01 0.11
N ALA A 53 -11.58 13.84 1.12
CA ALA A 53 -10.25 14.30 1.47
C ALA A 53 -9.39 13.17 2.07
N ILE A 54 -10.01 12.26 2.84
CA ILE A 54 -9.37 11.03 3.33
C ILE A 54 -9.05 10.10 2.15
N LEU A 55 -10.01 9.88 1.24
CA LEU A 55 -9.82 9.06 0.04
C LEU A 55 -8.70 9.63 -0.86
N TRP A 56 -8.64 10.95 -1.01
CA TRP A 56 -7.58 11.67 -1.73
C TRP A 56 -6.21 11.52 -1.06
N GLY A 57 -6.14 11.55 0.28
CA GLY A 57 -4.91 11.26 1.02
C GLY A 57 -4.40 9.85 0.77
N MET A 58 -5.30 8.86 0.74
CA MET A 58 -4.98 7.46 0.41
C MET A 58 -4.54 7.30 -1.05
N PHE A 59 -5.22 7.97 -1.98
CA PHE A 59 -4.83 8.00 -3.40
C PHE A 59 -3.45 8.66 -3.60
N LEU A 60 -3.13 9.71 -2.84
CA LEU A 60 -1.80 10.33 -2.83
C LEU A 60 -0.71 9.38 -2.32
N ILE A 61 -0.97 8.56 -1.29
CA ILE A 61 -0.03 7.52 -0.84
C ILE A 61 0.21 6.49 -1.96
N PHE A 62 -0.84 6.10 -2.67
CA PHE A 62 -0.77 5.18 -3.80
C PHE A 62 0.02 5.79 -4.98
N ALA A 63 -0.26 7.05 -5.34
CA ALA A 63 0.44 7.79 -6.37
C ALA A 63 1.93 8.02 -6.03
N LEU A 64 2.24 8.35 -4.77
CA LEU A 64 3.63 8.49 -4.29
C LEU A 64 4.37 7.15 -4.27
N ASN A 65 3.68 6.01 -4.11
CA ASN A 65 4.26 4.68 -4.30
C ASN A 65 4.47 4.31 -5.78
N LEU A 66 3.66 4.84 -6.70
CA LEU A 66 3.81 4.70 -8.16
C LEU A 66 5.01 5.47 -8.73
N VAL A 67 5.40 6.59 -8.13
CA VAL A 67 6.59 7.38 -8.56
C VAL A 67 7.87 6.53 -8.57
N TYR A 68 7.91 5.44 -7.80
CA TYR A 68 8.98 4.46 -7.92
C TYR A 68 8.66 3.44 -9.04
N PHE A 69 9.09 3.74 -10.27
CA PHE A 69 8.84 2.92 -11.48
C PHE A 69 8.97 1.40 -11.30
N LYS A 70 9.91 0.94 -10.45
CA LYS A 70 10.10 -0.51 -10.17
C LYS A 70 8.93 -1.17 -9.42
N ASN A 71 7.97 -0.39 -8.91
CA ASN A 71 6.80 -0.87 -8.18
C ASN A 71 5.54 -0.92 -9.05
N ILE A 72 5.59 -0.46 -10.31
CA ILE A 72 4.44 -0.44 -11.23
C ILE A 72 3.86 -1.83 -11.44
N PHE A 73 4.69 -2.82 -11.75
CA PHE A 73 4.22 -4.19 -11.99
C PHE A 73 3.55 -4.83 -10.76
N PRO A 74 4.14 -4.78 -9.55
CA PRO A 74 3.46 -5.23 -8.34
C PRO A 74 2.11 -4.54 -8.11
N LEU A 75 2.03 -3.23 -8.31
CA LEU A 75 0.79 -2.47 -8.10
C LEU A 75 -0.28 -2.83 -9.16
N LEU A 76 0.12 -3.02 -10.41
CA LEU A 76 -0.77 -3.53 -11.46
C LEU A 76 -1.33 -4.90 -11.12
N THR A 77 -0.53 -5.81 -10.57
CA THR A 77 -1.03 -7.11 -10.09
C THR A 77 -2.02 -6.98 -8.93
N VAL A 78 -1.88 -5.97 -8.07
CA VAL A 78 -2.89 -5.69 -7.02
C VAL A 78 -4.20 -5.20 -7.64
N VAL A 79 -4.15 -4.31 -8.63
CA VAL A 79 -5.34 -3.83 -9.34
C VAL A 79 -6.03 -4.99 -10.09
N GLY A 80 -5.25 -5.82 -10.79
CA GLY A 80 -5.75 -7.00 -11.49
C GLY A 80 -6.37 -8.03 -10.53
N TYR A 81 -5.76 -8.24 -9.36
CA TYR A 81 -6.29 -9.11 -8.32
C TYR A 81 -7.71 -8.68 -7.87
N TYR A 82 -7.90 -7.39 -7.56
CA TYR A 82 -9.23 -6.88 -7.18
C TYR A 82 -10.22 -6.90 -8.34
N TYR A 83 -9.77 -6.59 -9.56
CA TYR A 83 -10.62 -6.71 -10.76
C TYR A 83 -11.16 -8.13 -10.94
N LEU A 84 -10.32 -9.16 -10.74
CA LEU A 84 -10.73 -10.55 -10.82
C LEU A 84 -11.74 -10.93 -9.73
N ILE A 85 -11.53 -10.47 -8.49
CA ILE A 85 -12.48 -10.70 -7.39
C ILE A 85 -13.86 -10.09 -7.71
N LEU A 86 -13.88 -8.86 -8.23
CA LEU A 86 -15.12 -8.15 -8.56
C LEU A 86 -15.83 -8.77 -9.76
N THR A 87 -15.09 -9.20 -10.79
CA THR A 87 -15.65 -9.78 -12.02
C THR A 87 -16.16 -11.21 -11.79
N PHE A 88 -15.42 -12.02 -11.03
CA PHE A 88 -15.73 -13.43 -10.78
C PHE A 88 -16.18 -13.65 -9.35
N SER A 89 -17.22 -12.93 -8.92
CA SER A 89 -17.71 -12.94 -7.53
C SER A 89 -18.03 -14.34 -7.00
N GLN A 90 -18.54 -15.25 -7.84
CA GLN A 90 -18.83 -16.64 -7.47
C GLN A 90 -17.56 -17.46 -7.16
N LEU A 91 -16.40 -17.06 -7.68
CA LEU A 91 -15.10 -17.69 -7.45
C LEU A 91 -14.22 -16.87 -6.50
N ALA A 92 -14.75 -15.81 -5.89
CA ALA A 92 -13.97 -14.86 -5.09
C ALA A 92 -13.16 -15.55 -3.99
N SER A 93 -13.73 -16.52 -3.28
CA SER A 93 -13.04 -17.27 -2.23
C SER A 93 -11.81 -18.03 -2.73
N ALA A 94 -11.92 -18.66 -3.91
CA ALA A 94 -10.81 -19.34 -4.56
C ALA A 94 -9.75 -18.34 -5.03
N ILE A 95 -10.15 -17.23 -5.64
CA ILE A 95 -9.24 -16.19 -6.13
C ILE A 95 -8.45 -15.56 -4.97
N ILE A 96 -9.11 -15.28 -3.85
CA ILE A 96 -8.51 -14.69 -2.65
C ILE A 96 -7.35 -15.54 -2.12
N ILE A 97 -7.43 -16.87 -2.26
CA ILE A 97 -6.42 -17.79 -1.73
C ILE A 97 -5.38 -18.13 -2.81
N VAL A 98 -5.84 -18.53 -4.00
CA VAL A 98 -5.00 -19.09 -5.06
C VAL A 98 -4.11 -18.01 -5.69
N TYR A 99 -4.64 -16.82 -5.95
CA TYR A 99 -3.89 -15.77 -6.63
C TYR A 99 -2.68 -15.27 -5.81
N PRO A 100 -2.83 -14.91 -4.51
CA PRO A 100 -1.68 -14.54 -3.69
C PRO A 100 -0.67 -15.68 -3.53
N LEU A 101 -1.14 -16.93 -3.48
CA LEU A 101 -0.26 -18.09 -3.37
C LEU A 101 0.61 -18.28 -4.63
N ILE A 102 0.02 -18.12 -5.82
CA ILE A 102 0.76 -18.14 -7.09
C ILE A 102 1.81 -17.02 -7.12
N ILE A 103 1.43 -15.79 -6.75
CA ILE A 103 2.36 -14.65 -6.71
C ILE A 103 3.48 -14.92 -5.70
N ALA A 104 3.19 -15.46 -4.51
CA ALA A 104 4.18 -15.81 -3.50
C ALA A 104 5.17 -16.86 -4.02
N VAL A 105 4.68 -17.94 -4.62
CA VAL A 105 5.54 -19.00 -5.18
C VAL A 105 6.46 -18.45 -6.27
N ILE A 106 5.90 -17.72 -7.24
CA ILE A 106 6.69 -17.14 -8.36
C ILE A 106 7.77 -16.20 -7.80
N THR A 107 7.41 -15.30 -6.89
CA THR A 107 8.33 -14.30 -6.36
C THR A 107 9.43 -14.89 -5.47
N ILE A 108 9.13 -15.94 -4.71
CA ILE A 108 10.13 -16.70 -3.94
C ILE A 108 11.10 -17.39 -4.88
N LEU A 109 10.61 -18.09 -5.91
CA LEU A 109 11.44 -18.79 -6.89
C LEU A 109 12.32 -17.84 -7.69
N SER A 110 11.77 -16.70 -8.12
CA SER A 110 12.51 -15.66 -8.85
C SER A 110 13.38 -14.77 -7.95
N LYS A 111 13.40 -15.00 -6.63
CA LYS A 111 14.11 -14.17 -5.63
C LYS A 111 13.75 -12.68 -5.71
N HIS A 112 12.54 -12.36 -6.17
CA HIS A 112 12.03 -11.00 -6.28
C HIS A 112 11.18 -10.64 -5.06
N PHE A 113 11.76 -10.74 -3.86
CA PHE A 113 11.08 -10.45 -2.60
C PHE A 113 10.44 -9.06 -2.56
N ARG A 114 11.08 -8.09 -3.22
CA ARG A 114 10.54 -6.75 -3.40
C ARG A 114 9.15 -6.73 -4.04
N PHE A 115 8.92 -7.58 -5.04
CA PHE A 115 7.63 -7.67 -5.72
C PHE A 115 6.56 -8.15 -4.74
N LEU A 116 6.87 -9.21 -3.99
CA LEU A 116 5.97 -9.78 -2.99
C LEU A 116 5.62 -8.78 -1.90
N THR A 117 6.61 -8.09 -1.33
CA THR A 117 6.38 -7.09 -0.28
C THR A 117 5.49 -5.95 -0.78
N THR A 118 5.73 -5.46 -2.01
CA THR A 118 4.92 -4.39 -2.60
C THR A 118 3.49 -4.86 -2.87
N PHE A 119 3.32 -6.09 -3.38
CA PHE A 119 2.00 -6.69 -3.60
C PHE A 119 1.21 -6.83 -2.30
N VAL A 120 1.80 -7.44 -1.27
CA VAL A 120 1.16 -7.66 0.03
C VAL A 120 0.76 -6.33 0.68
N ILE A 121 1.67 -5.35 0.72
CA ILE A 121 1.38 -4.02 1.26
C ILE A 121 0.25 -3.35 0.45
N GLY A 122 0.27 -3.46 -0.88
CA GLY A 122 -0.77 -2.89 -1.73
C GLY A 122 -2.15 -3.51 -1.50
N VAL A 123 -2.23 -4.83 -1.35
CA VAL A 123 -3.50 -5.53 -1.01
C VAL A 123 -4.01 -5.08 0.35
N VAL A 124 -3.16 -5.11 1.39
CA VAL A 124 -3.55 -4.67 2.74
C VAL A 124 -4.01 -3.23 2.75
N PHE A 125 -3.31 -2.36 2.01
CA PHE A 125 -3.67 -0.95 1.90
C PHE A 125 -5.05 -0.76 1.26
N LEU A 126 -5.32 -1.39 0.12
CA LEU A 126 -6.63 -1.28 -0.55
C LEU A 126 -7.75 -1.88 0.29
N GLU A 127 -7.54 -3.02 0.93
CA GLU A 127 -8.53 -3.64 1.81
C GLU A 127 -8.85 -2.74 3.01
N ALA A 128 -7.83 -2.14 3.64
CA ALA A 128 -8.01 -1.17 4.71
C ALA A 128 -8.74 0.08 4.21
N SER A 129 -8.44 0.54 3.00
CA SER A 129 -9.10 1.68 2.36
C SER A 129 -10.58 1.42 2.12
N LEU A 130 -10.92 0.25 1.57
CA LEU A 130 -12.29 -0.17 1.31
C LEU A 130 -13.09 -0.30 2.62
N LYS A 131 -12.52 -0.96 3.63
CA LYS A 131 -13.19 -1.09 4.94
C LYS A 131 -13.39 0.25 5.61
N LEU A 132 -12.40 1.13 5.58
CA LEU A 132 -12.51 2.48 6.11
C LEU A 132 -13.59 3.27 5.34
N PHE A 133 -13.62 3.17 4.02
CA PHE A 133 -14.65 3.79 3.18
C PHE A 133 -16.06 3.34 3.58
N TYR A 134 -16.29 2.03 3.74
CA TYR A 134 -17.58 1.50 4.19
C TYR A 134 -17.93 1.93 5.62
N LEU A 135 -16.97 1.91 6.56
CA LEU A 135 -17.18 2.38 7.94
C LEU A 135 -17.58 3.86 8.01
N LEU A 136 -17.11 4.66 7.04
CA LEU A 136 -17.43 6.07 6.97
C LEU A 136 -18.81 6.35 6.33
N GLY A 137 -19.47 5.35 5.73
CA GLY A 137 -20.77 5.47 5.05
C GLY A 137 -20.76 4.97 3.61
N GLY A 138 -19.58 4.74 3.03
CA GLY A 138 -19.45 4.35 1.63
C GLY A 138 -19.85 5.48 0.67
N PHE A 139 -20.44 5.15 -0.47
CA PHE A 139 -20.89 6.13 -1.47
C PHE A 139 -22.15 6.91 -1.05
N TYR A 140 -22.73 6.59 0.11
CA TYR A 140 -23.97 7.18 0.60
C TYR A 140 -23.81 7.67 2.04
N LYS A 141 -24.32 8.87 2.31
CA LYS A 141 -25.06 9.10 3.54
C LYS A 141 -26.42 8.44 3.39
#